data_AF-A0A836T1T8-F1
#
_entry.id   AF-A0A836T1T8-F1
#
_cell.length_a   1.000
_cell.length_b   1.000
_cell.length_c   1.000
_cell.angle_alpha   90.00
_cell.angle_beta   90.00
_cell.angle_gamma   90.00
#
_symmetry.space_group_name_H-M   'P 1'
#
loop_
_entity.id
_entity.type
_entity.pdbx_description
1 polymer ?
#
loop_
_entity_poly.entity_id
_entity_poly.type
_entity_poly.pdbx_seq_one_letter_code
_entity_poly.pdbx_strand_id
1 'polypeptide(L)' 'MTENCFECKNKIEGHDLEQMKNCITKMSDSLESVKGVQTDLKKITENEAIDQFVNTKIGEPSRMGSK' A
#
# COMPACT_ATOMS: atom_id res chain seq x y z
N MET A 1 15.77 -16.60 -21.60
CA MET A 1 14.90 -16.50 -20.41
C MET A 1 13.47 -16.64 -20.89
N THR A 2 12.73 -17.65 -20.47
CA THR A 2 11.30 -17.75 -20.79
C THR A 2 10.54 -16.77 -19.91
N GLU A 3 9.93 -15.77 -20.53
CA GLU A 3 9.09 -14.80 -19.82
C GLU A 3 7.72 -15.45 -19.60
N ASN A 4 7.45 -15.81 -18.35
CA ASN A 4 6.15 -16.29 -17.92
C ASN A 4 5.31 -15.11 -17.46
N CYS A 5 4.01 -15.16 -17.73
CA CYS A 5 3.08 -14.16 -17.27
C CYS A 5 3.00 -14.16 -15.75
N PHE A 6 3.09 -12.97 -15.15
CA PHE A 6 3.00 -12.81 -13.71
C PHE A 6 1.65 -13.30 -13.16
N GLU A 7 0.57 -13.05 -13.89
CA GLU A 7 -0.81 -13.35 -13.49
C GLU A 7 -1.16 -14.83 -13.60
N CYS A 8 -1.01 -15.42 -14.79
CA CYS A 8 -1.46 -16.80 -15.05
C CYS A 8 -0.34 -17.85 -15.02
N LYS A 9 0.93 -17.42 -14.83
CA LYS A 9 2.14 -18.26 -14.82
C LYS A 9 2.43 -19.05 -16.10
N ASN A 10 1.62 -18.88 -17.15
CA ASN A 10 1.85 -19.46 -18.47
C ASN A 10 2.90 -18.68 -19.25
N LYS A 11 3.48 -19.30 -20.30
CA LYS A 11 4.40 -18.61 -21.21
C LYS A 11 3.67 -17.48 -21.94
N ILE A 12 4.30 -16.30 -21.99
CA ILE A 12 3.70 -15.12 -22.65
C ILE A 12 3.46 -15.37 -24.16
N GLU A 13 4.34 -16.13 -24.80
CA GLU A 13 4.23 -16.51 -26.22
C GLU A 13 2.95 -17.29 -26.55
N GLY A 14 2.32 -17.92 -25.56
CA GLY A 14 1.08 -18.68 -25.74
C GLY A 14 -0.20 -17.87 -25.56
N HIS A 15 -0.10 -16.57 -25.28
CA HIS A 15 -1.27 -15.74 -25.07
C HIS A 15 -1.89 -15.26 -26.37
N ASP A 16 -3.19 -15.46 -26.50
CA ASP A 16 -3.99 -14.69 -27.43
C ASP A 16 -4.24 -13.25 -26.92
N LEU A 17 -4.76 -12.39 -27.80
CA LEU A 17 -5.00 -10.97 -27.54
C LEU A 17 -6.00 -10.73 -26.39
N GLU A 18 -6.96 -11.63 -26.22
CA GLU A 18 -7.99 -11.56 -25.17
C GLU A 18 -7.44 -12.00 -23.82
N GLN A 19 -6.62 -13.05 -23.81
CA GLN A 19 -5.87 -13.51 -22.64
C GLN A 19 -4.88 -12.47 -22.15
N MET A 20 -4.17 -11.78 -23.06
CA MET A 20 -3.29 -10.67 -22.69
C MET A 20 -4.07 -9.55 -22.01
N LYS A 21 -5.20 -9.12 -22.59
CA LYS A 21 -6.06 -8.08 -21.98
C LYS A 21 -6.55 -8.51 -20.61
N ASN A 22 -7.06 -9.73 -20.47
CA ASN A 22 -7.55 -10.25 -19.20
C ASN A 22 -6.46 -10.30 -18.13
N CYS A 23 -5.23 -10.73 -18.47
CA CYS A 23 -4.12 -10.74 -17.52
C CYS A 23 -3.74 -9.32 -17.09
N ILE A 24 -3.70 -8.37 -18.03
CA ILE A 24 -3.38 -6.95 -17.73
C ILE A 24 -4.44 -6.32 -16.83
N THR A 25 -5.72 -6.59 -17.10
CA THR A 25 -6.83 -6.10 -16.27
C THR A 25 -6.72 -6.63 -14.84
N LYS A 26 -6.52 -7.94 -14.65
CA LYS A 26 -6.36 -8.52 -13.31
C LYS A 26 -5.15 -7.99 -12.54
N MET A 27 -4.04 -7.76 -13.23
CA MET A 27 -2.87 -7.12 -12.61
C MET A 27 -3.17 -5.68 -12.18
N SER A 28 -3.96 -4.94 -12.97
CA SER A 28 -4.39 -3.58 -12.64
C SER A 28 -5.31 -3.56 -11.43
N ASP A 29 -6.28 -4.48 -11.36
CA ASP A 29 -7.20 -4.61 -10.23
C ASP A 29 -6.44 -4.97 -8.93
N SER A 30 -5.47 -5.88 -9.04
CA SER A 30 -4.60 -6.26 -7.92
C SER A 30 -3.77 -5.08 -7.40
N LEU A 31 -3.23 -4.26 -8.31
CA LEU A 31 -2.49 -3.05 -7.94
C LEU A 31 -3.38 -2.03 -7.24
N GLU A 32 -4.61 -1.85 -7.72
CA GLU A 32 -5.58 -0.94 -7.12
C GLU A 32 -5.98 -1.39 -5.71
N SER A 33 -6.16 -2.69 -5.50
CA SER A 33 -6.41 -3.27 -4.17
C SER A 33 -5.25 -2.98 -3.19
N VAL A 34 -4.00 -3.12 -3.63
CA VAL A 34 -2.83 -2.82 -2.78
C VAL A 34 -2.75 -1.34 -2.44
N LYS A 35 -3.04 -0.44 -3.38
CA LYS A 35 -3.12 1.01 -3.11
C LYS A 35 -4.20 1.36 -2.10
N GLY A 36 -5.35 0.69 -2.17
CA GLY A 36 -6.43 0.85 -1.18
C GLY A 36 -5.95 0.54 0.24
N VAL A 37 -5.38 -0.65 0.43
CA VAL A 37 -4.84 -1.08 1.74
C VAL A 37 -3.72 -0.16 2.21
N GLN A 38 -2.82 0.28 1.33
CA GLN A 38 -1.76 1.23 1.67
C GLN A 38 -2.31 2.57 2.16
N THR A 39 -3.38 3.06 1.53
CA THR A 39 -4.03 4.32 1.91
C THR A 39 -4.68 4.21 3.29
N ASP A 40 -5.37 3.09 3.56
CA ASP A 40 -5.99 2.82 4.85
C ASP A 40 -4.95 2.72 5.98
N LEU A 41 -3.85 1.99 5.74
CA LEU A 41 -2.75 1.88 6.70
C LEU A 41 -2.12 3.24 7.01
N LYS A 42 -1.89 4.07 5.98
CA LYS A 42 -1.33 5.41 6.16
C LYS A 42 -2.24 6.30 7.01
N LYS A 43 -3.56 6.23 6.80
CA LYS A 43 -4.55 6.97 7.60
C LYS A 43 -4.54 6.52 9.07
N ILE A 44 -4.39 5.22 9.34
CA ILE A 44 -4.25 4.70 10.70
C ILE A 44 -2.98 5.26 11.36
N THR A 45 -1.83 5.20 10.67
CA THR A 45 -0.56 5.75 11.17
C THR A 45 -0.64 7.25 11.45
N GLU A 46 -1.30 8.03 10.59
CA GLU A 46 -1.50 9.47 10.80
C GLU A 46 -2.36 9.76 12.04
N ASN A 47 -3.44 9.01 12.24
CA ASN A 47 -4.28 9.16 13.45
C ASN A 47 -3.53 8.77 14.72
N GLU A 48 -2.79 7.65 14.71
CA GLU A 48 -1.96 7.22 15.84
C GLU A 48 -0.87 8.25 16.17
N ALA A 49 -0.26 8.87 15.15
CA ALA A 49 0.72 9.93 15.33
C ALA A 49 0.10 11.19 15.96
N ILE A 50 -1.13 11.56 15.56
CA ILE A 50 -1.86 12.68 16.16
C ILE A 50 -2.21 12.36 17.62
N ASP A 51 -2.70 11.17 17.93
CA ASP A 51 -3.02 10.77 19.30
C ASP A 51 -1.78 10.77 20.20
N GLN A 52 -0.65 10.28 19.71
CA GLN A 52 0.62 10.36 20.44
C GLN A 52 1.07 11.81 20.65
N PHE A 53 0.91 12.68 19.65
CA PHE A 53 1.21 14.11 19.78
C PHE A 53 0.31 14.78 20.82
N VAL A 54 -1.00 14.55 20.78
CA VAL A 54 -1.95 15.14 21.76
C VAL A 54 -1.64 14.65 23.17
N ASN A 55 -1.41 13.35 23.35
CA ASN A 55 -1.14 12.77 24.66
C ASN A 55 0.22 13.22 25.23
N THR A 56 1.26 13.38 24.39
CA THR A 56 2.54 13.95 24.82
C THR A 56 2.43 15.43 25.18
N LYS A 57 1.58 16.21 24.51
CA LYS A 57 1.34 17.63 24.84
C LYS A 57 0.53 17.85 26.12
N ILE A 58 -0.31 16.89 26.53
CA ILE A 58 -1.13 16.99 27.75
C ILE A 58 -0.36 16.49 29.00
N GLY A 59 0.60 15.57 28.83
CA GLY A 59 1.27 14.88 29.93
C GLY A 59 2.67 15.37 30.33
N GLU A 60 3.34 16.22 29.54
CA GLU A 60 4.69 16.68 29.90
C GLU A 60 4.68 18.05 30.61
N PRO A 61 5.02 18.13 31.92
CA PRO A 61 5.44 19.40 32.49
C PRO A 61 6.69 19.86 31.71
N SER A 62 6.62 21.04 31.10
CA SER A 62 7.66 21.68 30.29
C SER A 62 9.07 21.29 30.73
N ARG A 63 9.69 20.35 30.01
CA ARG A 63 11.06 19.87 30.29
C ARG A 63 12.12 20.79 29.67
N MET A 64 11.82 22.08 29.56
CA MET A 64 12.80 23.13 29.28
C MET A 64 12.77 24.15 30.42
N GLY A 65 13.69 23.93 31.37
CA GLY A 65 14.27 25.00 32.17
C GLY A 65 13.34 25.64 33.20
N SER A 66 13.02 24.91 34.26
CA SER A 66 12.92 25.56 35.57
C SER A 66 14.31 26.14 35.92
N LYS A 67 14.47 27.44 35.69
CA LYS A 67 15.32 28.33 36.47
C LYS A 67 14.62 29.67 36.61
#